data_AF-A0A7W1DY10-F1
#
_entry.id   AF-A0A7W1DY10-F1
#
_cell.length_a   1.000
_cell.length_b   1.000
_cell.length_c   1.000
_cell.angle_alpha   90.00
_cell.angle_beta   90.00
_cell.angle_gamma   90.00
#
_symmetry.space_group_name_H-M   'P 1'
#
loop_
_entity.id
_entity.type
_entity.pdbx_description
1 polymer ?
#
loop_
_entity_poly.entity_id
_entity_poly.type
_entity_poly.pdbx_seq_one_letter_code
_entity_poly.pdbx_strand_id
1 'polypeptide(L)' 'MGIETPTPIQAATLPALLDGRDLIGQARTGSGKTLAFGIPAIEIVDTRQRGVQVLVLTPTRELAVQV' A
#
# COMPACT_ATOMS: atom_id res chain seq x y z
N MET A 1 13.37 -5.12 -6.07
CA MET A 1 13.46 -4.57 -4.71
C MET A 1 14.19 -5.48 -3.71
N GLY A 2 14.56 -6.73 -4.03
CA GLY A 2 15.31 -7.58 -3.09
C GLY A 2 14.57 -7.84 -1.76
N ILE A 3 13.24 -7.76 -1.77
CA ILE A 3 12.39 -8.00 -0.60
C ILE A 3 11.99 -9.47 -0.66
N GLU A 4 12.54 -10.27 0.24
CA GLU A 4 12.26 -11.71 0.32
C GLU A 4 11.27 -12.04 1.44
N THR A 5 11.18 -11.18 2.46
CA THR A 5 10.31 -11.38 3.63
C THR A 5 9.54 -10.11 3.92
N PRO A 6 8.22 -10.19 4.18
CA PRO A 6 7.43 -9.02 4.53
C PRO A 6 7.90 -8.42 5.86
N THR A 7 7.90 -7.09 5.94
CA THR A 7 8.14 -6.38 7.20
C THR A 7 6.98 -6.61 8.18
N PRO A 8 7.15 -6.37 9.49
CA PRO A 8 6.08 -6.61 10.47
C PRO A 8 4.76 -5.89 10.15
N ILE A 9 4.81 -4.65 9.64
CA ILE A 9 3.59 -3.93 9.26
C ILE A 9 2.95 -4.55 8.01
N GLN A 10 3.74 -5.04 7.05
CA GLN A 10 3.22 -5.71 5.85
C GLN A 10 2.55 -7.03 6.22
N ALA A 11 3.22 -7.86 7.03
CA ALA A 11 2.66 -9.13 7.49
C ALA A 11 1.36 -8.95 8.28
N ALA A 12 1.25 -7.89 9.09
CA ALA A 12 0.07 -7.60 9.89
C ALA A 12 -1.11 -7.01 9.08
N THR A 13 -0.86 -6.38 7.93
CA THR A 13 -1.88 -5.62 7.19
C THR A 13 -2.29 -6.26 5.86
N LEU A 14 -1.37 -6.92 5.15
CA LEU A 14 -1.63 -7.50 3.83
C LEU A 14 -2.83 -8.46 3.81
N PRO A 15 -3.00 -9.42 4.75
CA PRO A 15 -4.16 -10.32 4.71
C PRO A 15 -5.48 -9.56 4.77
N ALA A 16 -5.60 -8.57 5.67
CA ALA A 16 -6.83 -7.80 5.81
C ALA A 16 -7.12 -6.91 4.60
N LEU A 17 -6.10 -6.26 4.04
CA LEU A 17 -6.26 -5.40 2.86
C LEU A 17 -6.60 -6.20 1.60
N LEU A 18 -6.01 -7.38 1.42
CA LEU A 18 -6.32 -8.28 0.30
C LEU A 18 -7.73 -8.86 0.40
N ASP A 19 -8.28 -9.01 1.62
CA ASP A 19 -9.69 -9.33 1.86
C ASP A 19 -10.64 -8.13 1.61
N GLY A 20 -10.11 -6.96 1.21
CA GLY A 20 -10.89 -5.74 0.99
C GLY A 20 -11.39 -5.08 2.28
N ARG A 21 -10.74 -5.33 3.42
CA ARG A 21 -11.10 -4.72 4.71
C ARG A 21 -10.36 -3.41 4.94
N ASP A 22 -11.06 -2.46 5.54
CA ASP A 22 -10.47 -1.21 6.01
C ASP A 22 -9.61 -1.42 7.26
N LEU A 23 -8.56 -0.61 7.41
CA LEU A 23 -7.70 -0.64 8.60
C LEU A 23 -7.04 0.72 8.88
N ILE A 24 -6.52 0.84 10.11
CA ILE A 24 -5.61 1.91 10.52
C ILE A 24 -4.25 1.30 10.82
N GLY A 25 -3.23 1.68 10.03
CA GLY A 25 -1.86 1.20 10.18
C GLY A 25 -0.95 2.23 10.86
N GLN A 26 -0.49 1.95 12.07
CA GLN A 26 0.48 2.80 12.77
C GLN A 26 1.87 2.16 12.76
N ALA A 27 2.83 2.82 12.10
CA ALA A 27 4.24 2.42 12.16
C ALA A 27 5.16 3.61 11.88
N ARG A 28 6.44 3.50 12.26
CA ARG A 28 7.48 4.53 11.99
C ARG A 28 7.84 4.63 10.50
N THR A 29 8.38 5.78 10.05
CA THR A 29 8.93 5.92 8.69
C THR A 29 10.02 4.87 8.43
N GLY A 30 10.12 4.37 7.20
CA GLY A 30 11.04 3.29 6.83
C GLY A 30 10.59 1.87 7.21
N SER A 31 9.42 1.69 7.85
CA SER A 31 8.94 0.36 8.26
C SER A 31 8.33 -0.49 7.13
N GLY A 32 8.30 0.00 5.90
CA GLY A 32 7.66 -0.69 4.77
C GLY A 32 6.16 -0.42 4.58
N LYS A 33 5.60 0.62 5.22
CA LYS A 33 4.17 1.00 5.08
C LYS A 33 3.73 1.26 3.63
N THR A 34 4.59 1.84 2.80
CA THR A 34 4.25 2.16 1.40
C THR A 34 3.88 0.89 0.63
N LEU A 35 4.68 -0.16 0.72
CA LEU A 35 4.35 -1.44 0.11
C LEU A 35 3.21 -2.17 0.81
N ALA A 36 2.99 -1.91 2.11
CA ALA A 36 1.89 -2.49 2.85
C ALA A 36 0.51 -2.11 2.27
N PHE A 37 0.32 -0.86 1.81
CA PHE A 37 -0.90 -0.47 1.07
C PHE A 37 -0.74 -0.57 -0.44
N GLY A 38 0.47 -0.41 -0.99
CA GLY A 38 0.72 -0.37 -2.43
C GLY A 38 0.52 -1.73 -3.12
N ILE A 39 0.94 -2.83 -2.47
CA ILE A 39 0.73 -4.19 -2.99
C ILE A 39 -0.77 -4.49 -3.18
N PRO A 40 -1.63 -4.40 -2.15
CA PRO A 40 -3.04 -4.71 -2.32
C PRO A 40 -3.73 -3.72 -3.26
N ALA A 41 -3.33 -2.45 -3.27
CA ALA A 41 -3.84 -1.47 -4.21
C ALA A 41 -3.59 -1.84 -5.67
N ILE A 42 -2.40 -2.37 -6.00
CA ILE A 42 -2.09 -2.83 -7.36
C ILE A 42 -2.82 -4.14 -7.67
N GLU A 43 -2.91 -5.06 -6.70
CA GLU A 43 -3.54 -6.37 -6.89
C GLU A 43 -5.02 -6.26 -7.30
N ILE A 44 -5.73 -5.23 -6.82
CA ILE A 44 -7.16 -5.02 -7.12
C ILE A 44 -7.43 -4.25 -8.42
N VAL A 45 -6.41 -3.72 -9.10
CA VAL A 45 -6.60 -2.92 -10.33
C VAL A 45 -6.97 -3.82 -11.51
N ASP A 46 -8.09 -3.53 -12.17
CA ASP A 46 -8.46 -4.15 -13.44
C ASP A 46 -7.77 -3.42 -14.61
N THR A 47 -6.75 -4.05 -15.19
CA THR A 47 -5.96 -3.49 -16.29
C THR A 47 -6.74 -3.30 -17.59
N ARG A 48 -7.94 -3.89 -17.72
CA ARG A 48 -8.82 -3.71 -18.89
C ARG A 48 -9.68 -2.46 -18.78
N GLN A 49 -9.86 -1.92 -17.57
CA GLN A 49 -10.69 -0.75 -17.31
C GLN A 49 -9.83 0.52 -17.32
N ARG A 50 -10.21 1.48 -18.17
CA ARG A 50 -9.55 2.79 -18.23
C ARG A 50 -10.28 3.75 -17.27
N GLY A 51 -9.61 4.11 -16.19
CA GLY A 51 -10.12 5.02 -15.17
C GLY A 51 -9.22 5.04 -13.94
N VAL A 52 -9.38 6.05 -13.08
CA VAL A 52 -8.71 6.06 -11.76
C VAL A 52 -9.39 5.02 -10.88
N GLN A 53 -8.62 4.01 -10.42
CA GLN A 53 -9.13 2.90 -9.60
C GLN A 53 -8.58 2.92 -8.16
N VAL A 54 -7.51 3.68 -7.92
CA VAL A 54 -6.87 3.84 -6.61
C VAL A 54 -6.52 5.31 -6.41
N LEU A 55 -6.77 5.82 -5.20
CA LEU A 55 -6.37 7.17 -4.78
C LEU A 55 -5.55 7.07 -3.50
N VAL A 56 -4.32 7.62 -3.53
CA VAL A 56 -3.48 7.78 -2.34
C VAL A 56 -3.37 9.27 -2.04
N LEU A 57 -3.74 9.65 -0.81
CA LEU A 57 -3.62 11.03 -0.34
C LEU A 57 -2.38 11.18 0.51
N THR A 58 -1.57 12.19 0.23
CA THR A 58 -0.36 12.51 0.98
C THR A 58 -0.39 13.95 1.48
N PRO A 59 0.26 14.26 2.61
CA PRO A 59 0.25 15.60 3.20
C PRO A 59 1.12 16.62 2.45
N THR A 60 2.11 16.17 1.67
CA THR A 60 3.01 17.05 0.91
C THR A 60 3.22 16.55 -0.51
N ARG A 61 3.66 17.46 -1.38
CA ARG A 61 3.98 17.17 -2.79
C ARG A 61 5.20 16.28 -2.91
N GLU A 62 6.21 16.49 -2.08
CA GLU A 62 7.46 15.72 -2.09
C GLU A 62 7.21 14.26 -1.74
N LEU A 63 6.33 14.02 -0.76
CA LEU A 63 5.94 12.67 -0.38
C LEU A 63 5.08 12.01 -1.47
N ALA A 64 4.24 12.76 -2.18
CA ALA A 64 3.47 12.24 -3.32
C ALA A 64 4.37 11.71 -4.45
N VAL A 65 5.57 12.27 -4.63
CA VAL A 65 6.53 11.83 -5.65
C VAL A 65 7.31 10.58 -5.20
N GLN A 66 7.45 10.37 -3.88
CA GLN A 66 8.20 9.24 -3.31
C GLN A 66 7.37 7.96 -3.15
N VAL A 67 6.04 8.12 -3.03
CA VAL A 67 5.07 7.03 -2.92
C VAL A 67 4.77 6.48 -4.31
#